data_AF-A0A6L3Y9A4-F1
#
_entry.id   AF-A0A6L3Y9A4-F1
#
_cell.length_a   1.000
_cell.length_b   1.000
_cell.length_c   1.000
_cell.angle_alpha   90.00
_cell.angle_beta   90.00
_cell.angle_gamma   90.00
#
_symmetry.space_group_name_H-M   'P 1'
#
loop_
_entity.id
_entity.type
_entity.pdbx_description
1 polymer ?
#
loop_
_entity_poly.entity_id
_entity_poly.type
_entity_poly.pdbx_seq_one_letter_code
_entity_poly.pdbx_strand_id
1 'polypeptide(L)'
;MTNEDENAGYEPIHTSSPTDHVLNELQLYGWRPYQDEPDPRPLPEGNAVAAAVADIFDALVATLGDTRLEHDLEELLWGTVNLFHRATGRVERELDDNERAQRRLQTEQDGSEVKSVELERLTAEGQTMIERRNSMELFRDV
;
A
#
# COMPACT_ATOMS: atom_id res chain seq x y z
N MET A 1 -69.41 -9.23 9.31
CA MET A 1 -68.56 -8.11 8.89
C MET A 1 -67.72 -7.72 10.10
N THR A 2 -66.40 -7.78 10.16
CA THR A 2 -65.35 -8.14 9.20
C THR A 2 -64.08 -8.25 10.04
N ASN A 3 -63.37 -9.38 9.90
CA ASN A 3 -61.93 -9.61 10.00
C ASN A 3 -61.15 -9.49 11.32
N GLU A 4 -60.53 -10.63 11.63
CA GLU A 4 -59.34 -10.89 12.44
C GLU A 4 -58.16 -10.00 12.02
N ASP A 5 -57.45 -9.44 13.00
CA ASP A 5 -56.05 -9.02 12.88
C ASP A 5 -55.34 -9.29 14.24
N GLU A 6 -55.51 -10.49 14.78
CA GLU A 6 -54.79 -10.97 15.98
C GLU A 6 -53.51 -11.76 15.60
N ASN A 7 -52.79 -11.31 14.57
CA ASN A 7 -51.47 -11.84 14.25
C ASN A 7 -50.50 -10.75 13.80
N ALA A 8 -50.31 -9.73 14.65
CA ALA A 8 -49.06 -8.98 14.61
C ALA A 8 -47.97 -9.90 15.18
N GLY A 9 -47.33 -10.63 14.27
CA GLY A 9 -46.38 -11.71 14.56
C GLY A 9 -45.31 -11.32 15.58
N TYR A 10 -45.04 -12.25 16.49
CA TYR A 10 -43.87 -12.24 17.35
C TYR A 10 -42.62 -12.31 16.46
N GLU A 11 -41.91 -11.20 16.29
CA GLU A 11 -40.62 -11.19 15.62
C GLU A 11 -39.59 -11.91 16.53
N PRO A 12 -38.96 -13.00 16.08
CA PRO A 12 -37.99 -13.73 16.90
C PRO A 12 -36.80 -12.83 17.24
N ILE A 13 -36.25 -12.99 18.45
CA ILE A 13 -35.04 -12.26 18.86
C ILE A 13 -33.92 -12.66 17.89
N HIS A 14 -33.56 -11.75 16.99
CA HIS A 14 -32.44 -11.92 16.10
C HIS A 14 -31.15 -11.86 16.91
N THR A 15 -30.52 -13.01 17.10
CA THR A 15 -29.11 -13.06 17.51
C THR A 15 -28.28 -12.55 16.33
N SER A 16 -27.27 -11.72 16.61
CA SER A 16 -26.43 -11.12 15.56
C SER A 16 -25.90 -12.22 14.63
N SER A 17 -26.08 -12.01 13.33
CA SER A 17 -25.58 -12.91 12.29
C SER A 17 -24.04 -12.88 12.26
N PRO A 18 -23.35 -13.96 11.84
CA PRO A 18 -21.92 -13.92 11.59
C PRO A 18 -21.50 -12.75 10.67
N THR A 19 -22.32 -12.43 9.66
CA THR A 19 -22.10 -11.29 8.77
C THR A 19 -22.23 -9.95 9.52
N ASP A 20 -23.18 -9.87 10.42
CA ASP A 20 -23.47 -8.68 11.22
C ASP A 20 -22.33 -8.44 12.23
N HIS A 21 -21.75 -9.51 12.77
CA HIS A 21 -20.55 -9.47 13.59
C HIS A 21 -19.33 -8.97 12.81
N VAL A 22 -19.09 -9.48 11.60
CA VAL A 22 -18.00 -9.02 10.71
C VAL A 22 -18.19 -7.56 10.31
N LEU A 23 -19.41 -7.13 9.98
CA LEU A 23 -19.69 -5.74 9.64
C LEU A 23 -19.47 -4.80 10.84
N ASN A 24 -19.80 -5.24 12.05
CA ASN A 24 -19.57 -4.49 13.26
C ASN A 24 -18.06 -4.36 13.55
N GLU A 25 -17.29 -5.44 13.38
CA GLU A 25 -15.83 -5.39 13.46
C GLU A 25 -15.21 -4.46 12.40
N LEU A 26 -15.69 -4.52 11.16
CA LEU A 26 -15.28 -3.60 10.10
C LEU A 26 -15.66 -2.14 10.38
N GLN A 27 -16.77 -1.88 11.08
CA GLN A 27 -17.15 -0.53 11.50
C GLN A 27 -16.31 -0.02 12.69
N LEU A 28 -15.99 -0.90 13.65
CA LEU A 28 -15.22 -0.55 14.84
C LEU A 28 -13.73 -0.35 14.53
N TYR A 29 -13.16 -1.25 13.72
CA TYR A 29 -11.73 -1.32 13.47
C TYR A 29 -11.33 -0.79 12.08
N GLY A 30 -12.24 -0.84 11.10
CA GLY A 30 -11.98 -0.42 9.71
C GLY A 30 -11.10 -1.42 8.97
N TRP A 31 -11.50 -1.82 7.76
CA TRP A 31 -10.53 -2.44 6.84
C TRP A 31 -9.53 -1.35 6.41
N ARG A 32 -8.30 -1.44 6.91
CA ARG A 32 -7.22 -0.51 6.59
C ARG A 32 -6.22 -1.21 5.68
N PRO A 33 -6.39 -1.16 4.36
CA PRO A 33 -5.32 -1.58 3.47
C PRO A 33 -4.06 -0.79 3.89
N TYR A 34 -2.91 -1.46 3.91
CA TYR A 34 -1.63 -0.93 4.41
C TYR A 34 -1.45 -0.85 5.93
N GLN A 35 -2.43 -1.27 6.74
CA GLN A 35 -2.24 -1.49 8.17
C GLN A 35 -2.71 -2.91 8.51
N ASP A 36 -1.80 -3.70 9.08
CA ASP A 36 -2.06 -4.99 9.72
C ASP A 36 -2.15 -6.24 8.82
N GLU A 37 -2.26 -6.12 7.50
CA GLU A 37 -2.19 -7.27 6.56
C GLU A 37 -1.30 -6.99 5.32
N PRO A 38 -0.61 -8.02 4.78
CA PRO A 38 0.13 -7.90 3.52
C PRO A 38 -0.79 -7.48 2.36
N ASP A 39 -0.38 -6.50 1.55
CA ASP A 39 -1.14 -6.09 0.35
C ASP A 39 -1.01 -7.17 -0.73
N PRO A 40 -2.12 -7.81 -1.16
CA PRO A 40 -2.05 -8.92 -2.10
C PRO A 40 -1.88 -8.48 -3.57
N ARG A 41 -1.90 -7.17 -3.85
CA ARG A 41 -1.80 -6.67 -5.23
C ARG A 41 -0.40 -6.86 -5.79
N PRO A 42 -0.26 -7.29 -7.05
CA PRO A 42 1.05 -7.50 -7.66
C PRO A 42 1.77 -6.17 -7.89
N LEU A 43 3.09 -6.21 -7.84
CA LEU A 43 3.96 -5.15 -8.34
C LEU A 43 3.84 -5.06 -9.88
N PRO A 44 4.12 -3.89 -10.48
CA PRO A 44 4.19 -3.78 -11.93
C PRO A 44 5.31 -4.69 -12.49
N GLU A 45 5.05 -5.33 -13.62
CA GLU A 45 6.04 -6.16 -14.30
C GLU A 45 7.20 -5.31 -14.82
N GLY A 46 8.44 -5.81 -14.71
CA GLY A 46 9.62 -5.00 -15.04
C GLY A 46 9.67 -4.52 -16.49
N ASN A 47 9.18 -5.33 -17.44
CA ASN A 47 9.08 -4.90 -18.84
C ASN A 47 8.05 -3.77 -19.03
N ALA A 48 6.95 -3.80 -18.28
CA ALA A 48 5.95 -2.74 -18.32
C ALA A 48 6.50 -1.44 -17.71
N VAL A 49 7.32 -1.55 -16.66
CA VAL A 49 8.04 -0.41 -16.07
C VAL A 49 9.00 0.21 -17.08
N ALA A 50 9.86 -0.61 -17.71
CA ALA A 50 10.81 -0.13 -18.71
C ALA A 50 10.13 0.55 -19.91
N ALA A 51 9.04 -0.05 -20.43
CA ALA A 51 8.26 0.56 -21.50
C ALA A 51 7.65 1.90 -21.09
N ALA A 52 7.05 1.98 -19.89
CA ALA A 52 6.47 3.22 -19.39
C ALA A 52 7.52 4.33 -19.18
N VAL A 53 8.73 3.97 -18.71
CA VAL A 53 9.84 4.91 -18.56
C VAL A 53 10.26 5.43 -19.94
N ALA A 54 10.47 4.55 -20.91
CA ALA A 54 10.78 4.95 -22.28
C ALA A 54 9.72 5.90 -22.86
N ASP A 55 8.43 5.58 -22.70
CA ASP A 55 7.33 6.42 -23.18
C ASP A 55 7.34 7.83 -22.55
N ILE A 56 7.67 7.95 -21.26
CA ILE A 56 7.80 9.25 -20.57
C ILE A 56 8.93 10.07 -21.18
N PHE A 57 10.10 9.46 -21.35
CA PHE A 57 11.27 10.12 -21.94
C PHE A 57 11.02 10.51 -23.39
N ASP A 58 10.44 9.62 -24.20
CA ASP A 58 10.07 9.86 -25.59
C ASP A 58 9.07 11.01 -25.71
N ALA A 59 8.06 11.07 -24.83
CA ALA A 59 7.12 12.17 -24.82
C ALA A 59 7.79 13.52 -24.52
N LEU A 60 8.72 13.57 -23.57
CA LEU A 60 9.48 14.79 -23.28
C LEU A 60 10.34 15.21 -24.48
N VAL A 61 11.13 14.29 -25.03
CA VAL A 61 12.02 14.57 -26.16
C VAL A 61 11.24 14.98 -27.40
N ALA A 62 10.17 14.25 -27.76
CA ALA A 62 9.40 14.52 -28.97
C ALA A 62 8.60 15.83 -28.92
N THR A 63 8.22 16.30 -27.72
CA THR A 63 7.42 17.53 -27.57
C THR A 63 8.27 18.78 -27.39
N LEU A 64 9.47 18.65 -26.82
CA LEU A 64 10.32 19.79 -26.46
C LEU A 64 11.56 19.91 -27.37
N GLY A 65 12.02 18.81 -27.97
CA GLY A 65 13.16 18.79 -28.90
C GLY A 65 12.90 19.64 -30.14
N ASP A 66 13.93 20.32 -30.63
CA ASP A 66 13.86 21.25 -31.76
C ASP A 66 12.86 22.42 -31.55
N THR A 67 12.45 22.67 -30.30
CA THR A 67 11.58 23.79 -29.94
C THR A 67 12.36 24.87 -29.17
N ARG A 68 11.70 26.01 -28.93
CA ARG A 68 12.24 27.05 -28.05
C ARG A 68 12.43 26.61 -26.60
N LEU A 69 11.85 25.47 -26.20
CA LEU A 69 11.94 24.91 -24.85
C LEU A 69 13.02 23.81 -24.75
N GLU A 70 13.77 23.52 -25.81
CA GLU A 70 14.81 22.48 -25.78
C GLU A 70 15.87 22.73 -24.70
N HIS A 71 16.16 23.99 -24.37
CA HIS A 71 17.09 24.32 -23.29
C HIS A 71 16.62 23.82 -21.91
N ASP A 72 15.30 23.73 -21.69
CA ASP A 72 14.71 23.25 -20.45
C ASP A 72 14.63 21.71 -20.41
N LEU A 73 14.81 21.02 -21.55
CA LEU A 73 14.66 19.58 -21.68
C LEU A 73 15.64 18.82 -20.77
N GLU A 74 16.91 19.23 -20.70
CA GLU A 74 17.93 18.56 -19.87
C GLU A 74 17.51 18.49 -18.40
N GLU A 75 17.02 19.60 -17.84
CA GLU A 75 16.56 19.67 -16.45
C GLU A 75 15.32 18.80 -16.23
N LEU A 76 14.40 18.76 -17.19
CA LEU A 76 13.19 17.93 -17.10
C LEU A 76 13.51 16.44 -17.15
N LEU A 77 14.40 16.01 -18.05
CA LEU A 77 14.85 14.61 -18.13
C LEU A 77 15.54 14.18 -16.83
N TRP A 78 16.43 15.02 -16.30
CA TRP A 78 17.07 14.77 -15.02
C TRP A 78 16.06 14.75 -13.86
N GLY A 79 15.10 15.68 -13.88
CA GLY A 79 14.01 15.78 -12.90
C GLY A 79 13.15 14.52 -12.83
N THR A 80 12.92 13.86 -13.96
CA THR A 80 12.20 12.58 -14.05
C THR A 80 12.93 11.46 -13.31
N VAL A 81 14.24 11.27 -13.53
CA VAL A 81 15.04 10.27 -12.77
C VAL A 81 15.07 10.64 -11.27
N ASN A 82 15.27 11.93 -10.98
CA ASN A 82 15.36 12.43 -9.61
C ASN A 82 14.03 12.28 -8.84
N LEU A 83 12.89 12.19 -9.52
CA LEU A 83 11.60 11.86 -8.89
C LEU A 83 11.66 10.47 -8.23
N PHE A 84 12.08 9.45 -8.97
CA PHE A 84 12.17 8.08 -8.48
C PHE A 84 13.29 7.90 -7.46
N HIS A 85 14.41 8.61 -7.62
CA HIS A 85 15.45 8.68 -6.60
C HIS A 85 14.91 9.19 -5.25
N ARG A 86 14.15 10.30 -5.26
CA ARG A 86 13.54 10.86 -4.04
C ARG A 86 12.45 9.95 -3.46
N ALA A 87 11.69 9.27 -4.31
CA ALA A 87 10.68 8.30 -3.88
C ALA A 87 11.33 7.12 -3.15
N THR A 88 12.42 6.57 -3.71
CA THR A 88 13.25 5.52 -3.09
C THR A 88 13.71 5.95 -1.70
N GLY A 89 14.33 7.14 -1.59
CA GLY A 89 14.82 7.64 -0.30
C GLY A 89 13.71 7.90 0.74
N ARG A 90 12.46 8.11 0.34
CA ARG A 90 11.33 8.18 1.29
C ARG A 90 11.00 6.81 1.85
N VAL A 91 10.90 5.79 0.99
CA VAL A 91 10.60 4.42 1.41
C VAL A 91 11.74 3.86 2.25
N GLU A 92 13.00 4.18 1.96
CA GLU A 92 14.15 3.78 2.78
C GLU A 92 14.07 4.32 4.22
N ARG A 93 13.67 5.58 4.40
CA ARG A 93 13.48 6.14 5.75
C ARG A 93 12.35 5.45 6.52
N GLU A 94 11.25 5.14 5.84
CA GLU A 94 10.14 4.37 6.43
C GLU A 94 10.61 2.95 6.82
N LEU A 95 11.41 2.31 5.97
CA LEU A 95 11.99 0.99 6.21
C LEU A 95 12.96 0.99 7.39
N ASP A 96 13.84 1.99 7.50
CA ASP A 96 14.77 2.13 8.62
C ASP A 96 14.04 2.22 9.97
N ASP A 97 12.95 2.98 10.03
CA ASP A 97 12.12 3.10 11.23
C ASP A 97 11.43 1.77 11.57
N ASN A 98 10.89 1.07 10.56
CA ASN A 98 10.29 -0.25 10.71
C ASN A 98 11.31 -1.29 11.21
N GLU A 99 12.52 -1.33 10.64
CA GLU A 99 13.59 -2.23 11.07
C GLU A 99 14.02 -1.99 12.53
N ARG A 100 14.09 -0.72 12.96
CA ARG A 100 14.36 -0.38 14.36
C ARG A 100 13.25 -0.88 15.28
N ALA A 101 11.99 -0.75 14.87
CA ALA A 101 10.86 -1.25 15.63
C ALA A 101 10.87 -2.79 15.72
N GLN A 102 11.19 -3.50 14.63
CA GLN A 102 11.38 -4.95 14.63
C GLN A 102 12.47 -5.38 15.62
N ARG A 103 13.66 -4.76 15.57
CA ARG A 103 14.77 -5.09 16.49
C ARG A 103 14.41 -4.86 17.95
N ARG A 104 13.66 -3.79 18.23
CA ARG A 104 13.16 -3.50 19.57
C ARG A 104 12.19 -4.59 20.03
N LEU A 105 11.19 -4.94 19.23
CA LEU A 105 10.23 -5.99 19.57
C LEU A 105 10.88 -7.36 19.73
N GLN A 106 11.88 -7.70 18.92
CA GLN A 106 12.67 -8.93 19.06
C GLN A 106 13.38 -8.99 20.43
N THR A 107 13.91 -7.87 20.90
CA THR A 107 14.59 -7.79 22.20
C THR A 107 13.60 -7.84 23.37
N GLU A 108 12.40 -7.32 23.16
CA GLU A 108 11.34 -7.26 24.17
C GLU A 108 10.45 -8.51 24.19
N GLN A 109 10.75 -9.55 23.41
CA GLN A 109 9.97 -10.80 23.40
C GLN A 109 9.84 -11.40 24.80
N ASP A 110 8.61 -11.73 25.19
CA ASP A 110 8.27 -12.34 26.48
C ASP A 110 7.60 -13.72 26.31
N GLY A 111 7.51 -14.22 25.07
CA GLY A 111 6.85 -15.47 24.72
C GLY A 111 5.32 -15.36 24.59
N SER A 112 4.74 -14.16 24.69
CA SER A 112 3.32 -13.96 24.42
C SER A 112 3.01 -14.03 22.92
N GLU A 113 1.81 -14.56 22.60
CA GLU A 113 1.27 -14.57 21.25
C GLU A 113 1.13 -13.13 20.70
N VAL A 114 0.71 -12.19 21.56
CA VAL A 114 0.54 -10.78 21.20
C VAL A 114 1.82 -10.18 20.64
N LYS A 115 2.96 -10.32 21.34
CA LYS A 115 4.25 -9.79 20.85
C LYS A 115 4.79 -10.53 19.64
N SER A 116 4.43 -11.82 19.49
CA SER A 116 4.82 -12.61 18.33
C SER A 116 4.08 -12.10 17.07
N VAL A 117 2.77 -11.92 17.17
CA VAL A 117 1.92 -11.38 16.09
C VAL A 117 2.33 -9.94 15.75
N GLU A 118 2.65 -9.11 16.74
CA GLU A 118 3.11 -7.74 16.49
C GLU A 118 4.42 -7.70 15.69
N LEU A 119 5.35 -8.62 15.97
CA LEU A 119 6.59 -8.75 15.21
C LEU A 119 6.35 -9.28 13.78
N GLU A 120 5.47 -10.26 13.62
CA GLU A 120 5.07 -10.78 12.29
C GLU A 120 4.47 -9.66 11.42
N ARG A 121 3.61 -8.84 12.02
CA ARG A 121 3.00 -7.67 11.37
C ARG A 121 4.04 -6.67 10.88
N LEU A 122 4.97 -6.26 11.74
CA LEU A 122 6.05 -5.35 11.34
C LEU A 122 6.95 -5.95 10.26
N THR A 123 7.17 -7.26 10.29
CA THR A 123 7.96 -7.98 9.30
C THR A 123 7.27 -7.95 7.93
N ALA A 124 5.97 -8.21 7.88
CA ALA A 124 5.17 -8.11 6.66
C ALA A 124 5.14 -6.69 6.08
N GLU A 125 4.99 -5.68 6.94
CA GLU A 125 5.11 -4.27 6.54
C GLU A 125 6.49 -3.96 5.96
N GLY A 126 7.57 -4.42 6.60
CA GLY A 126 8.94 -4.24 6.13
C GLY A 126 9.17 -4.88 4.76
N GLN A 127 8.63 -6.08 4.52
CA GLN A 127 8.68 -6.73 3.22
C GLN A 127 7.99 -5.90 2.13
N THR A 128 6.80 -5.36 2.43
CA THR A 128 6.08 -4.47 1.51
C THR A 128 6.89 -3.21 1.20
N MET A 129 7.59 -2.64 2.18
CA MET A 129 8.46 -1.48 1.97
C MET A 129 9.67 -1.82 1.08
N ILE A 130 10.29 -2.99 1.27
CA ILE A 130 11.39 -3.47 0.42
C ILE A 130 10.93 -3.61 -1.05
N GLU A 131 9.77 -4.22 -1.26
CA GLU A 131 9.16 -4.40 -2.58
C GLU A 131 8.87 -3.05 -3.26
N ARG A 132 8.32 -2.10 -2.51
CA ARG A 132 8.09 -0.71 -2.97
C ARG A 132 9.41 -0.01 -3.32
N ARG A 133 10.45 -0.13 -2.48
CA ARG A 133 11.77 0.47 -2.74
C ARG A 133 12.36 -0.09 -4.03
N ASN A 134 12.43 -1.41 -4.16
CA ASN A 134 13.00 -2.08 -5.33
C ASN A 134 12.26 -1.69 -6.61
N SER A 135 10.93 -1.52 -6.54
CA SER A 135 10.14 -1.06 -7.69
C SER A 135 10.52 0.37 -8.09
N MET A 136 10.70 1.29 -7.13
CA MET A 136 11.12 2.67 -7.41
C MET A 136 12.55 2.75 -7.94
N GLU A 137 13.44 1.88 -7.48
CA GLU A 137 14.79 1.73 -8.04
C GLU A 137 14.73 1.25 -9.49
N LEU A 138 13.85 0.30 -9.80
CA LEU A 138 13.65 -0.14 -11.17
C LEU A 138 13.20 1.01 -12.08
N PHE A 139 12.20 1.80 -11.66
CA PHE A 139 11.78 2.99 -12.42
C PHE A 139 12.90 4.01 -12.65
N ARG A 140 13.88 4.07 -11.75
CA ARG A 140 15.03 5.00 -11.83
C ARG A 140 16.11 4.49 -12.78
N ASP A 141 16.34 3.17 -12.80
CA ASP A 141 17.55 2.56 -13.38
C ASP A 141 17.35 1.99 -14.80
N VAL A 142 16.10 1.77 -15.24
CA VAL A 142 15.77 1.25 -16.57
C VAL A 142 15.86 2.28 -17.69
#